data_AF-R0HNZ9-F1
#
_entry.id   AF-R0HNZ9-F1
#
_cell.length_a   1.000
_cell.length_b   1.000
_cell.length_c   1.000
_cell.angle_alpha   90.00
_cell.angle_beta   90.00
_cell.angle_gamma   90.00
#
_symmetry.space_group_name_H-M   'P 1'
#
loop_
_entity.id
_entity.type
_entity.pdbx_description
1 polymer ?
#
loop_
_entity_poly.entity_id
_entity_poly.type
_entity_poly.pdbx_seq_one_letter_code
_entity_poly.pdbx_strand_id
1 'polypeptide(L)'
;MPSRRRTLLKVIILGDSGVGKTSLMNQYVNKKFSNQYKATIGADFLTKEVQFEDRLFTLQIWDTAGQERFQSLGVAFYRGADCCVLVYDVNSMKSFDNLNNWREEFLIQASPSDPENFPFVLIGNKVDVDGGNSRVVSEKKAKAWCASKGNIPYFETSAKEGTNVEEAFQCIAKNALKSGEEEELYLPDTIDVGTSNQQRSTGCEC
;
A
#
# COMPACT_ATOMS: atom_id res chain seq x y z
N MET A 1 6.70 7.56 31.48
CA MET A 1 7.04 7.77 30.06
C MET A 1 5.77 7.63 29.26
N PRO A 2 5.38 8.60 28.41
CA PRO A 2 4.18 8.42 27.60
C PRO A 2 4.40 7.20 26.71
N SER A 3 3.48 6.24 26.79
CA SER A 3 3.43 5.06 25.94
C SER A 3 3.46 5.54 24.48
N ARG A 4 4.62 5.41 23.82
CA ARG A 4 4.77 5.69 22.38
C ARG A 4 3.75 4.82 21.66
N ARG A 5 2.67 5.41 21.13
CA ARG A 5 1.64 4.66 20.41
C ARG A 5 2.33 3.96 19.24
N ARG A 6 2.11 2.66 19.12
CA ARG A 6 2.58 1.90 17.95
C ARG A 6 1.78 2.39 16.76
N THR A 7 2.44 3.00 15.80
CA THR A 7 1.81 3.45 14.56
C THR A 7 1.64 2.23 13.64
N LEU A 8 0.39 1.99 13.23
CA LEU A 8 0.00 0.92 12.31
C LEU A 8 -0.07 1.51 10.91
N LEU A 9 0.50 0.83 9.92
CA LEU A 9 0.40 1.21 8.51
C LEU A 9 -0.23 0.08 7.70
N LYS A 10 -1.34 0.36 7.04
CA LYS A 10 -2.07 -0.54 6.16
C LYS A 10 -1.52 -0.43 4.73
N VAL A 11 -0.86 -1.50 4.29
CA VAL A 11 -0.32 -1.65 2.94
C VAL A 11 -1.24 -2.57 2.14
N ILE A 12 -1.77 -2.11 1.01
CA ILE A 12 -2.53 -2.97 0.09
C ILE A 12 -1.61 -3.46 -1.03
N ILE A 13 -1.66 -4.76 -1.36
CA ILE A 13 -0.99 -5.32 -2.54
C ILE A 13 -2.03 -5.64 -3.60
N LEU A 14 -1.90 -5.03 -4.79
CA LEU A 14 -2.77 -5.21 -5.94
C LEU A 14 -2.01 -5.71 -7.17
N GLY A 15 -2.76 -6.25 -8.13
CA GLY A 15 -2.22 -6.81 -9.37
C GLY A 15 -2.94 -8.09 -9.77
N ASP A 16 -2.71 -8.54 -11.00
CA ASP A 16 -3.40 -9.70 -11.57
C ASP A 16 -3.19 -11.00 -10.76
N SER A 17 -4.08 -11.96 -10.97
CA SER A 17 -3.93 -13.30 -10.43
C SER A 17 -2.62 -13.94 -10.93
N GLY A 18 -1.89 -14.61 -10.03
CA GLY A 18 -0.66 -15.32 -10.39
C GLY A 18 0.60 -14.47 -10.54
N VAL A 19 0.56 -13.14 -10.43
CA VAL A 19 1.78 -12.28 -10.52
C VAL A 19 2.74 -12.43 -9.33
N GLY A 20 2.29 -13.08 -8.24
CA GLY A 20 3.11 -13.42 -7.09
C GLY A 20 2.97 -12.51 -5.87
N LYS A 21 1.85 -11.79 -5.72
CA LYS A 21 1.52 -10.95 -4.56
C LYS A 21 1.66 -11.69 -3.22
N THR A 22 0.98 -12.84 -3.09
CA THR A 22 1.05 -13.73 -1.93
C THR A 22 2.47 -14.21 -1.64
N SER A 23 3.24 -14.52 -2.68
CA SER A 23 4.64 -14.94 -2.56
C SER A 23 5.53 -13.80 -2.08
N LEU A 24 5.34 -12.58 -2.58
CA LEU A 24 6.06 -11.39 -2.13
C LEU A 24 5.75 -11.09 -0.65
N MET A 25 4.47 -11.11 -0.27
CA MET A 25 4.05 -10.91 1.12
C MET A 25 4.70 -11.96 2.05
N ASN A 26 4.62 -13.24 1.69
CA ASN A 26 5.24 -14.31 2.48
C ASN A 26 6.77 -14.24 2.51
N GLN A 27 7.40 -13.89 1.39
CA GLN A 27 8.85 -13.74 1.33
C GLN A 27 9.30 -12.56 2.19
N TYR A 28 8.55 -11.46 2.20
CA TYR A 28 8.87 -10.30 3.02
C TYR A 28 8.70 -10.59 4.51
N VAL A 29 7.56 -11.15 4.93
CA VAL A 29 7.22 -11.37 6.35
C VAL A 29 7.93 -12.59 6.91
N ASN A 30 7.81 -13.74 6.22
CA ASN A 30 8.21 -15.05 6.73
C ASN A 30 9.55 -15.54 6.17
N LYS A 31 10.16 -14.83 5.21
CA LYS A 31 11.37 -15.26 4.49
C LYS A 31 11.20 -16.67 3.88
N LYS A 32 9.98 -16.95 3.40
CA LYS A 32 9.57 -18.23 2.83
C LYS A 32 8.95 -18.05 1.46
N PHE A 33 9.29 -18.96 0.57
CA PHE A 33 8.68 -19.11 -0.74
C PHE A 33 8.08 -20.51 -0.90
N SER A 34 6.94 -20.61 -1.60
CA SER A 34 6.28 -21.86 -1.95
C SER A 34 6.07 -21.92 -3.46
N ASN A 35 6.46 -23.05 -4.07
CA ASN A 35 6.20 -23.34 -5.49
C ASN A 35 4.74 -23.73 -5.75
N GLN A 36 3.97 -24.04 -4.71
CA GLN A 36 2.57 -24.42 -4.88
C GLN A 36 1.71 -23.16 -5.08
N TYR A 37 1.20 -22.98 -6.30
CA TYR A 37 0.21 -21.95 -6.56
C TYR A 37 -1.11 -22.30 -5.86
N LYS A 38 -1.58 -21.38 -5.02
CA LYS A 38 -2.92 -21.38 -4.46
C LYS A 38 -3.52 -20.00 -4.72
N ALA A 39 -4.67 -19.95 -5.38
CA ALA A 39 -5.35 -18.69 -5.62
C ALA A 39 -5.84 -18.10 -4.29
N THR A 40 -5.52 -16.84 -4.02
CA THR A 40 -6.10 -16.09 -2.90
C THR A 40 -7.59 -15.90 -3.12
N ILE A 41 -8.40 -16.19 -2.10
CA ILE A 41 -9.85 -15.98 -2.09
C ILE A 41 -10.13 -14.78 -1.19
N GLY A 42 -10.71 -13.71 -1.74
CA GLY A 42 -10.94 -12.47 -0.99
C GLY A 42 -9.64 -11.71 -0.69
N ALA A 43 -9.27 -11.64 0.58
CA ALA A 43 -8.02 -11.05 1.04
C ALA A 43 -7.45 -11.81 2.24
N ASP A 44 -6.12 -11.87 2.34
CA ASP A 44 -5.38 -12.34 3.49
C ASP A 44 -4.47 -11.21 3.99
N PHE A 45 -4.08 -11.23 5.26
CA PHE A 45 -3.15 -10.22 5.75
C PHE A 45 -2.12 -10.80 6.71
N LEU A 46 -0.90 -10.24 6.63
CA LEU A 46 0.18 -10.52 7.56
C LEU A 46 0.69 -9.22 8.19
N THR A 47 1.21 -9.32 9.40
CA THR A 47 1.84 -8.19 10.08
C THR A 47 3.34 -8.32 10.14
N LYS A 48 4.07 -7.21 10.00
CA LYS A 48 5.51 -7.15 10.22
C LYS A 48 5.89 -5.90 10.99
N GLU A 49 6.66 -6.06 12.06
CA GLU A 49 7.28 -4.91 12.73
C GLU A 49 8.44 -4.41 11.88
N VAL A 50 8.48 -3.10 11.65
CA VAL A 50 9.56 -2.42 10.94
C VAL A 50 10.08 -1.28 11.79
N GLN A 51 11.40 -1.11 11.80
CA GLN A 51 12.04 0.02 12.45
C GLN A 51 12.44 1.04 11.38
N PHE A 52 12.01 2.28 11.58
CA PHE A 52 12.47 3.40 10.78
C PHE A 52 12.96 4.48 11.73
N GLU A 53 14.24 4.87 11.58
CA GLU A 53 14.97 5.67 12.56
C GLU A 53 14.87 5.04 13.97
N ASP A 54 14.47 5.81 14.98
CA ASP A 54 14.30 5.36 16.36
C ASP A 54 12.84 5.02 16.70
N ARG A 55 11.99 4.78 15.69
CA ARG A 55 10.56 4.46 15.89
C ARG A 55 10.23 3.08 15.33
N LEU A 56 9.39 2.36 16.08
CA LEU A 56 8.85 1.05 15.70
C LEU A 56 7.44 1.22 15.14
N PHE A 57 7.22 0.63 13.98
CA PHE A 57 5.96 0.65 13.24
C PHE A 57 5.51 -0.79 12.99
N THR A 58 4.20 -0.98 12.84
CA THR A 58 3.65 -2.27 12.46
C THR A 58 2.96 -2.14 11.10
N LEU A 59 3.52 -2.81 10.09
CA LEU A 59 2.86 -2.92 8.79
C LEU A 59 1.77 -3.99 8.87
N GLN A 60 0.56 -3.66 8.45
CA GLN A 60 -0.50 -4.61 8.11
C GLN A 60 -0.54 -4.74 6.60
N ILE A 61 -0.08 -5.86 6.07
CA ILE A 61 0.09 -6.08 4.63
C ILE A 61 -1.07 -6.94 4.16
N TRP A 62 -1.93 -6.37 3.31
CA TRP A 62 -3.13 -7.01 2.78
C TRP A 62 -2.85 -7.54 1.37
N ASP A 63 -2.78 -8.86 1.23
CA ASP A 63 -2.76 -9.56 -0.05
C ASP A 63 -4.18 -9.76 -0.55
N THR A 64 -4.51 -9.20 -1.70
CA THR A 64 -5.85 -9.25 -2.27
C THR A 64 -5.92 -10.24 -3.43
N ALA A 65 -7.09 -10.84 -3.64
CA ALA A 65 -7.32 -11.68 -4.80
C ALA A 65 -7.22 -10.85 -6.09
N GLY A 66 -6.35 -11.29 -7.01
CA GLY A 66 -6.16 -10.62 -8.30
C GLY A 66 -7.12 -11.07 -9.41
N GLN A 67 -8.26 -11.69 -9.05
CA GLN A 67 -9.28 -12.08 -10.04
C GLN A 67 -10.36 -11.01 -10.10
N GLU A 68 -10.80 -10.67 -11.31
CA GLU A 68 -11.82 -9.66 -11.56
C GLU A 68 -13.14 -9.92 -10.80
N ARG A 69 -13.47 -11.20 -10.56
CA ARG A 69 -14.71 -11.59 -9.84
C ARG A 69 -14.73 -11.15 -8.37
N PHE A 70 -13.61 -10.70 -7.80
CA PHE A 70 -13.53 -10.20 -6.43
C PHE A 70 -13.39 -8.67 -6.36
N GLN A 71 -13.38 -7.96 -7.48
CA GLN A 71 -13.26 -6.48 -7.53
C GLN A 71 -14.35 -5.76 -6.74
N SER A 72 -15.57 -6.30 -6.70
CA SER A 72 -16.68 -5.72 -5.91
C SER A 72 -16.43 -5.73 -4.40
N LEU A 73 -15.45 -6.50 -3.90
CA LEU A 73 -15.07 -6.53 -2.49
C LEU A 73 -14.02 -5.46 -2.12
N GLY A 74 -13.46 -4.75 -3.11
CA GLY A 74 -12.31 -3.87 -2.89
C GLY A 74 -12.58 -2.70 -1.94
N VAL A 75 -13.79 -2.11 -1.93
CA VAL A 75 -14.14 -1.02 -0.99
C VAL A 75 -13.92 -1.41 0.47
N ALA A 76 -14.26 -2.65 0.85
CA ALA A 76 -14.09 -3.13 2.21
C ALA A 76 -12.61 -3.31 2.58
N PHE A 77 -11.75 -3.66 1.61
CA PHE A 77 -10.34 -3.92 1.84
C PHE A 77 -9.46 -2.67 1.69
N TYR A 78 -9.75 -1.77 0.76
CA TYR A 78 -8.87 -0.65 0.43
C TYR A 78 -9.07 0.56 1.33
N ARG A 79 -10.25 0.72 1.95
CA ARG A 79 -10.52 1.85 2.83
C ARG A 79 -9.52 1.92 3.98
N GLY A 80 -8.98 3.11 4.23
CA GLY A 80 -7.97 3.36 5.25
C GLY A 80 -6.60 2.76 4.94
N ALA A 81 -6.31 2.47 3.67
CA ALA A 81 -4.96 2.15 3.23
C ALA A 81 -4.07 3.39 3.34
N ASP A 82 -2.88 3.24 3.89
CA ASP A 82 -1.88 4.30 3.98
C ASP A 82 -0.97 4.31 2.74
N CYS A 83 -0.88 3.17 2.06
CA CYS A 83 -0.10 3.02 0.83
C CYS A 83 -0.50 1.78 0.03
N CYS A 84 -0.09 1.73 -1.24
CA CYS A 84 -0.42 0.64 -2.15
C CYS A 84 0.79 0.16 -2.95
N VAL A 85 0.98 -1.15 -3.01
CA VAL A 85 1.96 -1.83 -3.84
C VAL A 85 1.24 -2.40 -5.06
N LEU A 86 1.65 -1.96 -6.25
CA LEU A 86 1.17 -2.50 -7.52
C LEU A 86 2.17 -3.54 -8.02
N VAL A 87 1.69 -4.75 -8.33
CA VAL A 87 2.54 -5.87 -8.75
C VAL A 87 2.14 -6.35 -10.13
N TYR A 88 3.14 -6.55 -10.98
CA TYR A 88 2.98 -7.28 -12.25
C TYR A 88 4.10 -8.32 -12.41
N ASP A 89 3.92 -9.23 -13.36
CA ASP A 89 4.93 -10.22 -13.73
C ASP A 89 5.71 -9.72 -14.95
N VAL A 90 7.04 -9.62 -14.85
CA VAL A 90 7.88 -9.11 -15.96
C VAL A 90 7.81 -9.99 -17.23
N ASN A 91 7.32 -11.22 -17.07
CA ASN A 91 7.12 -12.21 -18.12
C ASN A 91 5.68 -12.19 -18.70
N SER A 92 4.82 -11.27 -18.23
CA SER A 92 3.43 -11.13 -18.70
C SER A 92 3.06 -9.69 -19.02
N MET A 93 3.03 -9.36 -20.32
CA MET A 93 2.63 -8.03 -20.79
C MET A 93 1.20 -7.67 -20.35
N LYS A 94 0.28 -8.65 -20.37
CA LYS A 94 -1.11 -8.45 -19.92
C LYS A 94 -1.17 -7.93 -18.48
N SER A 95 -0.37 -8.50 -17.58
CA SER A 95 -0.36 -8.07 -16.18
C SER A 95 0.14 -6.63 -16.00
N PHE A 96 1.04 -6.19 -16.89
CA PHE A 96 1.52 -4.81 -16.91
C PHE A 96 0.47 -3.85 -17.46
N ASP A 97 -0.19 -4.21 -18.57
CA ASP A 97 -1.19 -3.34 -19.20
C ASP A 97 -2.41 -3.10 -18.27
N ASN A 98 -2.71 -4.06 -17.41
CA ASN A 98 -3.77 -3.96 -16.39
C ASN A 98 -3.44 -3.03 -15.20
N LEU A 99 -2.20 -2.56 -15.04
CA LEU A 99 -1.81 -1.71 -13.91
C LEU A 99 -2.58 -0.38 -13.83
N ASN A 100 -2.97 0.19 -14.99
CA ASN A 100 -3.79 1.40 -15.01
C ASN A 100 -5.14 1.16 -14.32
N ASN A 101 -5.80 0.05 -14.66
CA ASN A 101 -7.09 -0.31 -14.09
C ASN A 101 -6.97 -0.54 -12.58
N TRP A 102 -5.94 -1.29 -12.14
CA TRP A 102 -5.70 -1.52 -10.71
C TRP A 102 -5.49 -0.23 -9.92
N ARG A 103 -4.70 0.71 -10.45
CA ARG A 103 -4.45 1.99 -9.80
C ARG A 103 -5.70 2.86 -9.76
N GLU A 104 -6.42 2.98 -10.87
CA GLU A 104 -7.62 3.83 -10.97
C GLU A 104 -8.75 3.30 -10.09
N GLU A 105 -8.98 1.99 -10.11
CA GLU A 105 -9.97 1.33 -9.27
C GLU A 105 -9.64 1.52 -7.78
N PHE A 106 -8.37 1.37 -7.39
CA PHE A 106 -7.94 1.62 -6.02
C PHE A 106 -8.23 3.06 -5.59
N LEU A 107 -7.86 4.06 -6.40
CA LEU A 107 -8.07 5.46 -6.05
C LEU A 107 -9.56 5.79 -5.88
N ILE A 108 -10.42 5.22 -6.71
CA ILE A 108 -11.88 5.37 -6.59
C ILE A 108 -12.39 4.72 -5.30
N GLN A 109 -12.05 3.45 -5.05
CA GLN A 109 -12.64 2.67 -3.96
C GLN A 109 -12.04 2.98 -2.59
N ALA A 110 -10.73 3.27 -2.52
CA ALA A 110 -10.06 3.68 -1.29
C ALA A 110 -10.42 5.12 -0.91
N SER A 111 -10.62 5.99 -1.92
CA SER A 111 -10.91 7.42 -1.76
C SER A 111 -9.96 8.10 -0.76
N PRO A 112 -8.64 8.06 -0.97
CA PRO A 112 -7.69 8.72 -0.07
C PRO A 112 -7.89 10.24 -0.06
N SER A 113 -7.49 10.89 1.04
CA SER A 113 -7.54 12.35 1.24
C SER A 113 -6.78 13.10 0.16
N ASP A 114 -5.59 12.61 -0.20
CA ASP A 114 -4.74 13.14 -1.27
C ASP A 114 -4.44 12.06 -2.31
N PRO A 115 -5.30 11.88 -3.33
CA PRO A 115 -5.11 10.89 -4.39
C PRO A 115 -3.89 11.16 -5.29
N GLU A 116 -3.44 12.40 -5.40
CA GLU A 116 -2.34 12.79 -6.30
C GLU A 116 -0.98 12.42 -5.72
N ASN A 117 -0.82 12.57 -4.39
CA ASN A 117 0.40 12.24 -3.66
C ASN A 117 0.32 10.91 -2.90
N PHE A 118 -0.76 10.14 -3.08
CA PHE A 118 -0.92 8.86 -2.39
C PHE A 118 0.28 7.92 -2.63
N PRO A 119 0.89 7.32 -1.58
CA PRO A 119 2.09 6.52 -1.74
C PRO A 119 1.83 5.22 -2.52
N PHE A 120 2.42 5.13 -3.70
CA PHE A 120 2.50 3.90 -4.49
C PHE A 120 3.94 3.41 -4.63
N VAL A 121 4.11 2.10 -4.83
CA VAL A 121 5.33 1.48 -5.36
C VAL A 121 4.94 0.47 -6.43
N LEU A 122 5.66 0.47 -7.55
CA LEU A 122 5.52 -0.55 -8.59
C LEU A 122 6.56 -1.65 -8.40
N ILE A 123 6.10 -2.91 -8.42
CA ILE A 123 6.96 -4.09 -8.37
C ILE A 123 6.78 -4.92 -9.65
N GLY A 124 7.87 -5.05 -10.41
CA GLY A 124 8.01 -6.07 -11.46
C GLY A 124 8.57 -7.34 -10.86
N ASN A 125 7.73 -8.36 -10.66
CA ASN A 125 8.13 -9.60 -9.99
C ASN A 125 8.55 -10.68 -11.01
N LYS A 126 9.18 -11.74 -10.48
CA LYS A 126 9.61 -12.95 -11.19
C LYS A 126 10.73 -12.73 -12.21
N VAL A 127 11.68 -11.87 -11.88
CA VAL A 127 12.88 -11.67 -12.70
C VAL A 127 13.77 -12.91 -12.79
N ASP A 128 13.61 -13.87 -11.88
CA ASP A 128 14.35 -15.14 -11.84
C ASP A 128 13.88 -16.17 -12.88
N VAL A 129 12.68 -16.01 -13.44
CA VAL A 129 12.11 -17.01 -14.35
C VAL A 129 12.98 -17.13 -15.60
N ASP A 130 13.38 -18.37 -15.90
CA ASP A 130 14.26 -18.69 -17.05
C ASP A 130 15.57 -17.88 -17.05
N GLY A 131 16.10 -17.56 -15.86
CA GLY A 131 17.30 -16.74 -15.72
C GLY A 131 17.14 -15.31 -16.24
N GLY A 132 15.89 -14.82 -16.33
CA GLY A 132 15.55 -13.51 -16.88
C GLY A 132 15.25 -13.48 -18.39
N ASN A 133 15.37 -14.61 -19.10
CA ASN A 133 15.18 -14.66 -20.55
C ASN A 133 13.71 -14.66 -21.00
N SER A 134 12.78 -15.00 -20.10
CA SER A 134 11.33 -14.97 -20.37
C SER A 134 10.71 -13.56 -20.31
N ARG A 135 11.52 -12.54 -20.06
CA ARG A 135 11.07 -11.15 -19.92
C ARG A 135 10.42 -10.64 -21.20
N VAL A 136 9.21 -10.10 -21.06
CA VAL A 136 8.49 -9.40 -22.14
C VAL A 136 8.25 -7.93 -21.85
N VAL A 137 8.37 -7.51 -20.58
CA VAL A 137 8.27 -6.11 -20.16
C VAL A 137 9.68 -5.58 -19.84
N SER A 138 10.14 -4.62 -20.64
CA SER A 138 11.44 -3.98 -20.40
C SER A 138 11.38 -3.04 -19.21
N GLU A 139 12.50 -2.95 -18.49
CA GLU A 139 12.66 -2.01 -17.37
C GLU A 139 12.37 -0.55 -17.80
N LYS A 140 12.78 -0.19 -19.02
CA LYS A 140 12.51 1.12 -19.61
C LYS A 140 11.01 1.40 -19.75
N LYS A 141 10.20 0.41 -20.16
CA LYS A 141 8.74 0.57 -20.27
C LYS A 141 8.12 0.80 -18.89
N ALA A 142 8.53 0.01 -17.89
CA ALA A 142 8.04 0.16 -16.53
C ALA A 142 8.40 1.50 -15.90
N LYS A 143 9.66 1.94 -16.05
CA LYS A 143 10.12 3.26 -15.59
C LYS A 143 9.39 4.42 -16.27
N ALA A 144 9.13 4.33 -17.58
CA ALA A 144 8.36 5.34 -18.30
C ALA A 144 6.90 5.43 -17.79
N TRP A 145 6.29 4.29 -17.47
CA TRP A 145 4.95 4.27 -16.85
C TRP A 145 4.99 4.90 -15.44
N CYS A 146 6.01 4.60 -14.64
CA CYS A 146 6.14 5.21 -13.31
C CYS A 146 6.30 6.73 -13.37
N ALA A 147 7.09 7.24 -14.32
CA ALA A 147 7.27 8.67 -14.54
C ALA A 147 5.95 9.36 -14.92
N SER A 148 5.09 8.72 -15.71
CA SER A 148 3.79 9.29 -16.08
C SER A 148 2.73 9.24 -14.98
N LYS A 149 3.02 8.57 -13.85
CA LYS A 149 2.10 8.40 -12.71
C LYS A 149 2.59 9.08 -11.43
N GLY A 150 3.38 10.14 -11.56
CA GLY A 150 3.90 10.90 -10.41
C GLY A 150 5.25 10.41 -9.89
N ASN A 151 6.08 9.81 -10.76
CA ASN A 151 7.39 9.25 -10.40
C ASN A 151 7.31 8.17 -9.30
N ILE A 152 6.38 7.24 -9.46
CA ILE A 152 6.22 6.09 -8.56
C ILE A 152 7.56 5.33 -8.47
N PRO A 153 8.09 5.02 -7.27
CA PRO A 153 9.28 4.19 -7.15
C PRO A 153 9.06 2.80 -7.73
N TYR A 154 10.06 2.29 -8.43
CA TYR A 154 9.98 1.02 -9.15
C TYR A 154 11.08 0.06 -8.72
N PHE A 155 10.70 -1.18 -8.45
CA PHE A 155 11.60 -2.27 -8.09
C PHE A 155 11.34 -3.50 -8.94
N GLU A 156 12.43 -4.14 -9.36
CA GLU A 156 12.39 -5.48 -9.93
C GLU A 156 12.74 -6.50 -8.86
N THR A 157 11.89 -7.50 -8.68
CA THR A 157 11.97 -8.44 -7.55
C THR A 157 11.89 -9.89 -7.98
N SER A 158 12.39 -10.76 -7.12
CA SER A 158 12.11 -12.19 -7.14
C SER A 158 11.60 -12.59 -5.76
N ALA A 159 10.32 -12.94 -5.66
CA ALA A 159 9.80 -13.57 -4.44
C ALA A 159 10.48 -14.93 -4.15
N LYS A 160 10.95 -15.63 -5.18
CA LYS A 160 11.60 -16.94 -5.06
C LYS A 160 13.00 -16.83 -4.46
N GLU A 161 13.78 -15.86 -4.93
CA GLU A 161 15.16 -15.65 -4.51
C GLU A 161 15.29 -14.62 -3.38
N GLY A 162 14.24 -13.85 -3.11
CA GLY A 162 14.24 -12.76 -2.13
C GLY A 162 14.82 -11.44 -2.67
N THR A 163 15.22 -11.40 -3.94
CA THR A 163 15.84 -10.24 -4.58
C THR A 163 14.94 -9.00 -4.51
N ASN A 164 15.47 -7.90 -3.94
CA ASN A 164 14.86 -6.58 -3.79
C ASN A 164 13.52 -6.53 -3.03
N VAL A 165 13.09 -7.64 -2.40
CA VAL A 165 11.79 -7.70 -1.70
C VAL A 165 11.81 -6.80 -0.47
N GLU A 166 12.88 -6.83 0.32
CA GLU A 166 12.99 -6.02 1.54
C GLU A 166 13.03 -4.53 1.20
N GLU A 167 13.81 -4.17 0.19
CA GLU A 167 14.03 -2.80 -0.29
C GLU A 167 12.73 -2.17 -0.80
N ALA A 168 11.93 -2.92 -1.56
CA ALA A 168 10.65 -2.44 -2.07
C ALA A 168 9.65 -2.13 -0.93
N PHE A 169 9.51 -3.05 0.04
CA PHE A 169 8.60 -2.85 1.17
C PHE A 169 9.11 -1.78 2.16
N GLN A 170 10.42 -1.64 2.35
CA GLN A 170 10.97 -0.53 3.12
C GLN A 170 10.74 0.82 2.45
N CYS A 171 10.82 0.88 1.12
CA CYS A 171 10.54 2.11 0.37
C CYS A 171 9.09 2.58 0.56
N ILE A 172 8.11 1.68 0.38
CA ILE A 172 6.70 2.06 0.54
C ILE A 172 6.37 2.43 1.99
N ALA A 173 6.92 1.71 2.97
CA ALA A 173 6.73 2.02 4.39
C ALA A 173 7.27 3.42 4.74
N LYS A 174 8.45 3.78 4.24
CA LYS A 174 9.03 5.12 4.44
C LYS A 174 8.18 6.23 3.81
N ASN A 175 7.65 5.99 2.61
CA ASN A 175 6.82 6.99 1.92
C ASN A 175 5.48 7.19 2.66
N ALA A 176 4.85 6.11 3.13
CA ALA A 176 3.62 6.17 3.92
C ALA A 176 3.81 6.95 5.24
N LEU A 177 4.95 6.76 5.91
CA LEU A 177 5.26 7.49 7.15
C LEU A 177 5.38 8.99 6.95
N LYS A 178 6.02 9.43 5.86
CA LYS A 178 6.19 10.86 5.55
C LYS A 178 4.85 11.54 5.29
N SER A 179 3.97 10.88 4.54
CA SER A 179 2.61 11.40 4.29
C SER A 179 1.78 11.50 5.59
N GLY A 180 1.91 10.53 6.50
CA GLY A 180 1.22 10.57 7.79
C GLY A 180 1.72 11.66 8.76
N GLU A 181 3.02 11.95 8.76
CA GLU A 181 3.58 13.05 9.57
C GLU A 181 3.13 14.43 9.05
N GLU A 182 3.03 14.60 7.74
CA GLU A 182 2.44 15.80 7.13
C GLU A 182 0.97 15.96 7.55
N GLU A 183 0.14 14.90 7.52
CA GLU A 183 -1.25 15.00 7.99
C GLU A 183 -1.39 15.34 9.48
N GLU A 184 -0.55 14.78 10.38
CA GLU A 184 -0.57 15.13 11.81
C GLU A 184 -0.20 16.61 12.09
N LEU A 185 0.68 17.20 11.27
CA LEU A 185 1.10 18.60 11.37
C LEU A 185 0.01 19.60 10.91
N TYR A 186 -0.91 19.16 10.06
CA TYR A 186 -1.96 20.01 9.47
C TYR A 186 -3.31 19.93 10.20
N LEU A 187 -3.43 19.14 11.27
CA LEU A 187 -4.61 19.17 12.13
C LEU A 187 -4.63 20.50 12.91
N PRO A 188 -5.56 21.44 12.64
CA PRO A 188 -5.66 22.65 13.44
C PRO A 188 -6.02 22.27 14.88
N ASP A 189 -5.38 22.92 15.85
CA ASP A 189 -5.69 22.78 17.27
C ASP A 189 -7.20 22.79 17.46
N THR A 190 -7.71 21.74 18.11
CA THR A 190 -9.14 21.58 18.39
C THR A 190 -9.68 22.86 19.01
N ILE A 191 -10.67 23.48 18.37
CA ILE A 191 -11.43 24.60 18.93
C ILE A 191 -12.11 24.08 20.20
N ASP A 192 -11.60 24.51 21.35
CA ASP A 192 -12.16 24.20 22.66
C ASP A 192 -13.46 25.01 22.83
N VAL A 193 -14.59 24.46 22.36
CA VAL A 193 -15.92 25.05 22.58
C VAL A 193 -16.36 24.70 24.00
N GLY A 194 -15.73 25.35 24.97
CA GLY A 194 -15.84 24.90 26.35
C GLY A 194 -15.50 25.93 27.41
N THR A 195 -15.91 27.20 27.26
CA THR A 195 -16.36 28.07 28.39
C THR A 195 -16.57 29.54 27.96
N SER A 196 -17.84 29.95 27.88
CA SER A 196 -18.24 31.34 28.19
C SER A 196 -19.56 31.31 28.93
N ASN A 197 -19.42 31.33 30.26
CA ASN A 197 -20.50 31.54 31.21
C ASN A 197 -20.64 33.05 31.40
N GLN A 198 -21.81 33.66 31.08
CA GLN A 198 -22.29 34.87 31.75
C GLN A 198 -23.77 35.15 31.46
N GLN A 199 -24.58 34.84 32.48
CA GLN A 199 -25.67 35.64 33.04
C GLN A 199 -26.70 36.28 32.09
N ARG A 200 -27.94 35.77 32.13
CA ARG A 200 -29.14 36.61 31.97
C ARG A 200 -29.97 36.58 33.25
N SER A 201 -30.15 37.79 33.76
CA SER A 201 -30.86 38.18 34.97
C SER A 201 -32.37 37.94 34.87
N THR A 202 -32.92 37.71 36.05
CA THR A 202 -34.32 37.78 36.47
C THR A 202 -35.06 39.06 36.07
N GLY A 203 -36.36 38.92 35.75
CA GLY A 203 -37.42 39.90 36.09
C GLY A 203 -38.09 40.63 34.93
N CYS A 204 -39.39 40.39 34.70
CA CYS A 204 -40.46 41.41 34.76
C CYS A 204 -41.87 40.78 34.67
N GLU A 205 -42.83 41.51 35.24
CA GLU A 205 -44.23 41.20 35.61
C GLU A 205 -45.20 40.91 34.46
N CYS A 206 -46.24 40.12 34.78
CA CYS A 206 -47.68 40.47 34.69
C CYS A 206 -48.51 39.34 35.34
#